data_AF-A0A5D8Z624-F1
#
_entry.id   AF-A0A5D8Z624-F1
#
_cell.length_a   1.000
_cell.length_b   1.000
_cell.length_c   1.000
_cell.angle_alpha   90.00
_cell.angle_beta   90.00
_cell.angle_gamma   90.00
#
_symmetry.space_group_name_H-M   'P 1'
#
loop_
_entity.id
_entity.type
_entity.pdbx_description
1 polymer ?
#
loop_
_entity_poly.entity_id
_entity_poly.type
_entity_poly.pdbx_seq_one_letter_code
_entity_poly.pdbx_strand_id
1 'polypeptide(L)'
;MDAATWGPYARLVDHTQQSDAGYRVNWHWAEPGRKLLEDWYDPYTGELSYTTTIVPGTQRGQLVLDSPKFGHKQWLGTVAPDGSVLYIGVGMMKAPYRVQLDNDGRMAMAFVRIKGDEVTENFITQYDHADAKGLIPRPVAPAADPKTWGVYARLLGARLAGKASTGISWRWMGDNVMLQDRGFLYPKMQIDLDGGNGLRMISGRPGEVWTGRVAPDGSVVWTDRKHDSLRMRIDGVDAVIDRVTLQDGVVVKSGSEERFRGHIGAAPL
;
A
#
# COMPACT_ATOMS: atom_id res chain seq x y z
N MET A 1 3.92 -18.31 20.22
CA MET A 1 4.85 -17.46 20.99
C MET A 1 4.09 -16.72 22.10
N ASP A 2 4.75 -16.29 23.18
CA ASP A 2 4.10 -15.57 24.28
C ASP A 2 3.67 -14.14 23.90
N ALA A 3 2.37 -13.98 23.62
CA ALA A 3 1.77 -12.68 23.33
C ALA A 3 1.88 -11.70 24.50
N ALA A 4 1.99 -12.17 25.75
CA ALA A 4 2.15 -11.27 26.89
C ALA A 4 3.56 -10.63 26.95
N THR A 5 4.55 -11.20 26.25
CA THR A 5 5.88 -10.60 26.11
C THR A 5 5.98 -9.75 24.84
N TRP A 6 5.49 -10.28 23.71
CA TRP A 6 5.75 -9.73 22.38
C TRP A 6 4.56 -8.97 21.77
N GLY A 7 3.40 -8.95 22.42
CA GLY A 7 2.19 -8.29 21.93
C GLY A 7 1.83 -8.72 20.50
N PRO A 8 1.64 -7.77 19.56
CA PRO A 8 1.26 -8.07 18.17
C PRO A 8 2.34 -8.85 17.42
N TYR A 9 3.61 -8.71 17.80
CA TYR A 9 4.73 -9.37 17.12
C TYR A 9 4.70 -10.89 17.23
N ALA A 10 4.05 -11.43 18.27
CA ALA A 10 3.83 -12.87 18.40
C ALA A 10 2.99 -13.46 17.24
N ARG A 11 2.25 -12.63 16.52
CA ARG A 11 1.44 -13.00 15.35
C ARG A 11 1.95 -12.41 14.03
N LEU A 12 2.80 -11.37 14.06
CA LEU A 12 3.37 -10.77 12.85
C LEU A 12 4.63 -11.47 12.35
N VAL A 13 5.35 -12.17 13.23
CA VAL A 13 6.58 -12.84 12.82
C VAL A 13 6.32 -13.87 11.71
N ASP A 14 7.25 -13.95 10.78
CA ASP A 14 7.22 -14.73 9.54
C ASP A 14 6.14 -14.28 8.54
N HIS A 15 5.52 -13.11 8.77
CA HIS A 15 4.61 -12.47 7.83
C HIS A 15 5.20 -11.20 7.23
N THR A 16 4.69 -10.85 6.06
CA THR A 16 4.96 -9.59 5.38
C THR A 16 3.66 -8.81 5.25
N GLN A 17 3.69 -7.50 5.50
CA GLN A 17 2.54 -6.62 5.30
C GLN A 17 2.94 -5.33 4.60
N GLN A 18 2.00 -4.68 3.94
CA GLN A 18 2.24 -3.47 3.17
C GLN A 18 1.23 -2.36 3.53
N SER A 19 1.74 -1.17 3.83
CA SER A 19 0.93 0.01 4.13
C SER A 19 0.24 0.59 2.90
N ASP A 20 -0.72 1.48 3.12
CA ASP A 20 -1.37 2.27 2.07
C ASP A 20 -0.40 3.12 1.22
N ALA A 21 0.71 3.55 1.81
CA ALA A 21 1.78 4.28 1.12
C ALA A 21 2.76 3.36 0.38
N GLY A 22 2.53 2.04 0.40
CA GLY A 22 3.33 1.03 -0.28
C GLY A 22 4.53 0.51 0.52
N TYR A 23 4.84 1.06 1.71
CA TYR A 23 5.95 0.56 2.53
C TYR A 23 5.64 -0.87 2.94
N ARG A 24 6.56 -1.78 2.65
CA ARG A 24 6.48 -3.19 3.04
C ARG A 24 7.33 -3.42 4.28
N VAL A 25 6.80 -4.21 5.20
CA VAL A 25 7.49 -4.64 6.42
C VAL A 25 7.45 -6.15 6.49
N ASN A 26 8.60 -6.77 6.73
CA ASN A 26 8.72 -8.20 7.00
C ASN A 26 9.27 -8.40 8.41
N TRP A 27 8.63 -9.26 9.20
CA TRP A 27 9.07 -9.56 10.56
C TRP A 27 9.69 -10.95 10.60
N HIS A 28 10.88 -11.09 11.18
CA HIS A 28 11.52 -12.39 11.35
C HIS A 28 12.43 -12.42 12.57
N TRP A 29 12.70 -13.62 13.08
CA TRP A 29 13.63 -13.79 14.19
C TRP A 29 15.08 -13.76 13.70
N ALA A 30 15.88 -12.85 14.26
CA ALA A 30 17.33 -13.05 14.28
C ALA A 30 17.72 -14.12 15.32
N GLU A 31 17.04 -14.08 16.48
CA GLU A 31 17.18 -15.06 17.55
C GLU A 31 15.79 -15.36 18.14
N PRO A 32 15.22 -16.56 17.96
CA PRO A 32 13.86 -16.87 18.39
C PRO A 32 13.57 -16.50 19.85
N GLY A 33 12.58 -15.62 20.06
CA GLY A 33 12.15 -15.18 21.38
C GLY A 33 13.11 -14.22 22.09
N ARG A 34 14.19 -13.78 21.44
CA ARG A 34 15.19 -12.84 22.01
C ARG A 34 15.41 -11.59 21.16
N LYS A 35 15.41 -11.74 19.84
CA LYS A 35 15.70 -10.65 18.91
C LYS A 35 14.89 -10.79 17.63
N LEU A 36 13.90 -9.92 17.48
CA LEU A 36 13.08 -9.78 16.28
C LEU A 36 13.65 -8.66 15.39
N LEU A 37 13.57 -8.85 14.09
CA LEU A 37 13.90 -7.85 13.08
C LEU A 37 12.63 -7.42 12.34
N GLU A 38 12.53 -6.13 12.06
CA GLU A 38 11.58 -5.55 11.11
C GLU A 38 12.35 -5.03 9.91
N ASP A 39 12.21 -5.70 8.77
CA ASP A 39 12.82 -5.26 7.51
C ASP A 39 11.85 -4.34 6.78
N TRP A 40 12.22 -3.06 6.67
CA TRP A 40 11.42 -2.02 6.02
C TRP A 40 11.92 -1.79 4.61
N TYR A 41 11.06 -2.03 3.62
CA TYR A 41 11.38 -1.87 2.20
C TYR A 41 10.78 -0.57 1.66
N ASP A 42 11.56 0.13 0.84
CA ASP A 42 11.12 1.36 0.19
C ASP A 42 10.00 1.05 -0.82
N PRO A 43 8.91 1.84 -0.81
CA PRO A 43 7.74 1.56 -1.62
C PRO A 43 7.99 1.79 -3.12
N TYR A 44 8.95 2.66 -3.46
CA TYR A 44 9.28 2.99 -4.84
C TYR A 44 10.34 2.04 -5.40
N THR A 45 11.47 1.83 -4.71
CA THR A 45 12.53 0.95 -5.23
C THR A 45 12.27 -0.53 -4.95
N GLY A 46 11.50 -0.85 -3.92
CA GLY A 46 11.30 -2.22 -3.43
C GLY A 46 12.51 -2.79 -2.67
N GLU A 47 13.58 -2.00 -2.53
CA GLU A 47 14.81 -2.39 -1.84
C GLU A 47 14.68 -2.24 -0.33
N LEU A 48 15.47 -3.01 0.42
CA LEU A 48 15.55 -2.89 1.87
C LEU A 48 16.09 -1.50 2.21
N SER A 49 15.26 -0.68 2.85
CA SER A 49 15.61 0.67 3.26
C SER A 49 16.37 0.66 4.59
N TYR A 50 15.87 -0.11 5.57
CA TYR A 50 16.50 -0.30 6.86
C TYR A 50 15.90 -1.50 7.60
N THR A 51 16.63 -2.00 8.59
CA THR A 51 16.16 -3.02 9.52
C THR A 51 16.10 -2.45 10.93
N THR A 52 14.94 -2.53 11.55
CA THR A 52 14.73 -2.20 12.96
C THR A 52 14.89 -3.46 13.80
N THR A 53 15.48 -3.33 14.99
CA THR A 53 15.62 -4.45 15.94
C THR A 53 14.67 -4.26 17.11
N ILE A 54 14.01 -5.33 17.54
CA ILE A 54 13.16 -5.37 18.73
C ILE A 54 13.63 -6.49 19.66
N VAL A 55 13.88 -6.15 20.91
CA VAL A 55 14.27 -7.09 21.98
C VAL A 55 13.36 -6.95 23.20
N PRO A 56 13.21 -7.98 24.04
CA PRO A 56 12.54 -7.83 25.34
C PRO A 56 13.26 -6.83 26.23
N GLY A 57 12.48 -6.07 27.00
CA GLY A 57 12.96 -5.21 28.07
C GLY A 57 13.25 -5.99 29.35
N THR A 58 13.41 -5.26 30.46
CA THR A 58 13.74 -5.86 31.77
C THR A 58 12.55 -6.57 32.41
N GLN A 59 11.32 -6.19 32.06
CA GLN A 59 10.09 -6.79 32.56
C GLN A 59 9.29 -7.46 31.43
N ARG A 60 8.46 -8.46 31.80
CA ARG A 60 7.54 -9.10 30.85
C ARG A 60 6.61 -8.04 30.24
N GLY A 61 6.44 -8.10 28.93
CA GLY A 61 5.63 -7.14 28.18
C GLY A 61 6.34 -5.80 27.91
N GLN A 62 7.60 -5.65 28.30
CA GLN A 62 8.42 -4.52 27.85
C GLN A 62 9.23 -4.92 26.61
N LEU A 63 9.35 -3.99 25.68
CA LEU A 63 10.15 -4.14 24.46
C LEU A 63 11.07 -2.93 24.31
N VAL A 64 12.23 -3.14 23.70
CA VAL A 64 13.13 -2.06 23.26
C VAL A 64 13.26 -2.18 21.75
N LEU A 65 12.87 -1.12 21.05
CA LEU A 65 12.99 -1.00 19.61
C LEU A 65 14.12 -0.04 19.27
N ASP A 66 15.05 -0.47 18.43
CA ASP A 66 16.14 0.34 17.87
C ASP A 66 15.94 0.52 16.37
N SER A 67 15.88 1.76 15.89
CA SER A 67 15.73 2.07 14.47
C SER A 67 16.89 2.89 13.93
N PRO A 68 17.66 2.37 12.95
CA PRO A 68 18.75 3.11 12.32
C PRO A 68 18.24 4.27 11.44
N LYS A 69 16.96 4.24 11.00
CA LYS A 69 16.34 5.29 10.16
C LYS A 69 16.51 6.70 10.72
N PHE A 70 16.53 6.83 12.05
CA PHE A 70 16.67 8.10 12.75
C PHE A 70 17.93 8.12 13.64
N GLY A 71 19.03 7.52 13.15
CA GLY A 71 20.31 7.51 13.86
C GLY A 71 20.30 6.65 15.12
N HIS A 72 19.85 5.40 15.02
CA HIS A 72 19.67 4.48 16.15
C HIS A 72 18.78 5.05 17.25
N LYS A 73 17.66 5.64 16.83
CA LYS A 73 16.66 6.13 17.77
C LYS A 73 16.01 4.93 18.45
N GLN A 74 15.92 5.01 19.77
CA GLN A 74 15.29 3.99 20.59
C GLN A 74 13.88 4.37 21.00
N TRP A 75 13.00 3.37 21.05
CA TRP A 75 11.67 3.44 21.65
C TRP A 75 11.50 2.35 22.70
N LEU A 76 10.89 2.71 23.82
CA LEU A 76 10.50 1.78 24.87
C LEU A 76 9.03 1.42 24.64
N GLY A 77 8.78 0.14 24.40
CA GLY A 77 7.47 -0.45 24.17
C GLY A 77 6.91 -1.08 25.43
N THR A 78 5.61 -0.94 25.66
CA THR A 78 4.87 -1.68 26.68
C THR A 78 3.65 -2.34 26.06
N VAL A 79 3.54 -3.66 26.24
CA VAL A 79 2.37 -4.46 25.86
C VAL A 79 1.23 -4.08 26.80
N ALA A 80 0.15 -3.55 26.23
CA ALA A 80 -1.07 -3.19 26.95
C ALA A 80 -1.98 -4.41 27.16
N PRO A 81 -2.98 -4.33 28.06
CA PRO A 81 -3.91 -5.44 28.32
C PRO A 81 -4.72 -5.89 27.08
N ASP A 82 -4.93 -5.00 26.12
CA ASP A 82 -5.58 -5.30 24.84
C ASP A 82 -4.65 -6.01 23.82
N GLY A 83 -3.40 -6.27 24.21
CA GLY A 83 -2.38 -6.92 23.38
C GLY A 83 -1.66 -5.99 22.42
N SER A 84 -2.01 -4.70 22.35
CA SER A 84 -1.27 -3.69 21.59
C SER A 84 0.07 -3.35 22.26
N VAL A 85 0.99 -2.71 21.55
CA VAL A 85 2.23 -2.17 22.12
C VAL A 85 2.25 -0.67 21.94
N LEU A 86 2.36 0.07 23.04
CA LEU A 86 2.62 1.52 23.03
C LEU A 86 4.13 1.76 23.11
N TYR A 87 4.69 2.37 22.07
CA TYR A 87 6.08 2.79 21.99
C TYR A 87 6.23 4.27 22.32
N ILE A 88 7.20 4.60 23.18
CA ILE A 88 7.58 5.97 23.51
C ILE A 88 9.07 6.15 23.27
N GLY A 89 9.43 7.13 22.43
CA GLY A 89 10.81 7.40 22.05
C GLY A 89 11.65 7.92 23.21
N VAL A 90 12.91 7.50 23.24
CA VAL A 90 13.93 8.00 24.18
C VAL A 90 14.42 9.38 23.72
N GLY A 91 14.83 10.22 24.67
CA GLY A 91 15.32 11.59 24.42
C GLY A 91 14.23 12.65 24.36
N MET A 92 14.56 13.82 23.80
CA MET A 92 13.66 15.00 23.76
C MET A 92 12.47 14.82 22.81
N MET A 93 12.66 14.16 21.66
CA MET A 93 11.58 13.88 20.72
C MET A 93 10.94 12.52 21.04
N LYS A 94 9.81 12.52 21.75
CA LYS A 94 9.13 11.28 22.17
C LYS A 94 8.45 10.54 21.02
N ALA A 95 7.76 11.25 20.13
CA ALA A 95 7.04 10.69 18.96
C ALA A 95 6.36 9.33 19.26
N PRO A 96 5.43 9.27 20.23
CA PRO A 96 4.84 8.01 20.65
C PRO A 96 3.90 7.47 19.58
N TYR A 97 3.85 6.15 19.47
CA TYR A 97 2.94 5.46 18.57
C TYR A 97 2.54 4.10 19.13
N ARG A 98 1.39 3.60 18.72
CA ARG A 98 0.84 2.31 19.09
C ARG A 98 0.87 1.37 17.89
N VAL A 99 1.26 0.12 18.13
CA VAL A 99 1.13 -0.98 17.18
C VAL A 99 0.07 -1.94 17.71
N GLN A 100 -0.90 -2.27 16.87
CA GLN A 100 -1.97 -3.21 17.20
C GLN A 100 -2.34 -4.05 15.97
N LEU A 101 -3.05 -5.16 16.21
CA LEU A 101 -3.63 -5.97 15.14
C LEU A 101 -5.14 -5.84 15.15
N ASP A 102 -5.75 -5.80 13.96
CA ASP A 102 -7.18 -6.02 13.83
C ASP A 102 -7.53 -7.52 13.89
N ASN A 103 -8.82 -7.83 13.78
CA ASN A 103 -9.33 -9.21 13.82
C ASN A 103 -8.78 -10.08 12.66
N ASP A 104 -8.43 -9.46 11.55
CA ASP A 104 -7.86 -10.13 10.38
C ASP A 104 -6.33 -10.29 10.49
N GLY A 105 -5.73 -9.81 11.59
CA GLY A 105 -4.29 -9.85 11.81
C GLY A 105 -3.52 -8.80 11.01
N ARG A 106 -4.18 -7.76 10.50
CA ARG A 106 -3.54 -6.61 9.85
C ARG A 106 -3.00 -5.66 10.90
N MET A 107 -1.77 -5.21 10.71
CA MET A 107 -1.14 -4.24 11.58
C MET A 107 -1.74 -2.86 11.35
N ALA A 108 -2.05 -2.19 12.45
CA ALA A 108 -2.30 -0.76 12.48
C ALA A 108 -1.22 -0.09 13.32
N MET A 109 -0.57 0.93 12.75
CA MET A 109 0.36 1.80 13.44
C MET A 109 -0.28 3.17 13.62
N ALA A 110 -0.61 3.52 14.86
CA ALA A 110 -1.25 4.78 15.21
C ALA A 110 -0.25 5.73 15.87
N PHE A 111 0.02 6.88 15.28
CA PHE A 111 0.72 7.95 16.00
C PHE A 111 -0.21 8.54 17.05
N VAL A 112 0.27 8.63 18.29
CA VAL A 112 -0.56 9.08 19.41
C VAL A 112 -0.06 10.38 20.00
N ARG A 113 -0.94 11.08 20.71
CA ARG A 113 -0.60 12.16 21.62
C ARG A 113 -0.87 11.68 23.04
N ILE A 114 0.06 11.99 23.94
CA ILE A 114 -0.04 11.66 25.35
C ILE A 114 -0.18 12.98 26.12
N LYS A 115 -1.24 13.10 26.93
CA LYS A 115 -1.48 14.27 27.78
C LYS A 115 -1.92 13.79 29.17
N GLY A 116 -0.98 13.77 30.11
CA GLY A 116 -1.20 13.03 31.37
C GLY A 116 -1.38 11.54 31.07
N ASP A 117 -2.46 10.95 31.59
CA ASP A 117 -2.82 9.55 31.35
C ASP A 117 -3.66 9.35 30.07
N GLU A 118 -4.06 10.43 29.41
CA GLU A 118 -4.85 10.36 28.20
C GLU A 118 -3.97 10.07 26.98
N VAL A 119 -4.33 9.02 26.22
CA VAL A 119 -3.71 8.66 24.95
C VAL A 119 -4.73 8.82 23.84
N THR A 120 -4.46 9.71 22.89
CA THR A 120 -5.35 9.99 21.74
C THR A 120 -4.64 9.66 20.43
N GLU A 121 -5.33 8.96 19.54
CA GLU A 121 -4.82 8.64 18.20
C GLU A 121 -4.96 9.86 17.28
N ASN A 122 -3.89 10.18 16.55
CA ASN A 122 -3.86 11.32 15.63
C ASN A 122 -3.96 10.87 14.17
N PHE A 123 -3.19 9.84 13.80
CA PHE A 123 -3.21 9.27 12.45
C PHE A 123 -2.85 7.78 12.51
N ILE A 124 -3.54 6.96 11.74
CA ILE A 124 -3.38 5.51 11.69
C ILE A 124 -2.96 5.12 10.28
N THR A 125 -1.88 4.36 10.18
CA THR A 125 -1.50 3.64 8.96
C THR A 125 -1.90 2.18 9.13
N GLN A 126 -2.73 1.66 8.22
CA GLN A 126 -3.04 0.24 8.16
C GLN A 126 -2.10 -0.47 7.18
N TYR A 127 -1.77 -1.72 7.49
CA TYR A 127 -0.91 -2.59 6.70
C TYR A 127 -1.69 -3.86 6.35
N ASP A 128 -1.90 -4.10 5.07
CA ASP A 128 -2.56 -5.30 4.59
C ASP A 128 -1.56 -6.45 4.46
N HIS A 129 -2.03 -7.69 4.63
CA HIS A 129 -1.23 -8.88 4.35
C HIS A 129 -0.68 -8.85 2.94
N ALA A 130 0.61 -9.08 2.80
CA ALA A 130 1.31 -9.07 1.53
C ALA A 130 2.20 -10.30 1.39
N ASP A 131 2.47 -10.71 0.15
CA ASP A 131 3.53 -11.67 -0.10
C ASP A 131 4.92 -11.04 0.13
N ALA A 132 5.98 -11.86 0.06
CA ALA A 132 7.35 -11.40 0.23
C ALA A 132 7.77 -10.29 -0.75
N LYS A 133 7.03 -10.13 -1.86
CA LYS A 133 7.27 -9.11 -2.87
C LYS A 133 6.34 -7.90 -2.73
N GLY A 134 5.41 -7.90 -1.78
CA GLY A 134 4.50 -6.78 -1.53
C GLY A 134 3.20 -6.83 -2.35
N LEU A 135 2.85 -7.94 -3.00
CA LEU A 135 1.50 -8.10 -3.55
C LEU A 135 0.54 -8.46 -2.44
N ILE A 136 -0.59 -7.75 -2.36
CA ILE A 136 -1.63 -8.01 -1.36
C ILE A 136 -2.52 -9.16 -1.87
N PRO A 137 -2.46 -10.36 -1.26
CA PRO A 137 -3.36 -11.44 -1.61
C PRO A 137 -4.75 -11.02 -1.15
N ARG A 138 -5.68 -10.88 -2.09
CA ARG A 138 -7.09 -10.63 -1.75
C ARG A 138 -7.85 -11.95 -1.83
N PRO A 139 -8.68 -12.28 -0.82
CA PRO A 139 -9.51 -13.46 -0.89
C PRO A 139 -10.48 -13.33 -2.07
N VAL A 140 -10.34 -14.25 -3.04
CA VAL A 140 -11.37 -14.63 -4.03
C VAL A 140 -11.97 -13.48 -4.84
N ALA A 141 -11.16 -12.48 -5.20
CA ALA A 141 -11.49 -11.61 -6.31
C ALA A 141 -11.45 -12.42 -7.62
N PRO A 142 -12.47 -12.38 -8.49
CA PRO A 142 -12.32 -12.90 -9.84
C PRO A 142 -11.11 -12.22 -10.48
N ALA A 143 -10.24 -13.01 -11.10
CA ALA A 143 -9.22 -12.44 -11.97
C ALA A 143 -9.94 -11.61 -13.04
N ALA A 144 -9.52 -10.36 -13.22
CA ALA A 144 -10.02 -9.56 -14.33
C ALA A 144 -9.50 -10.17 -15.64
N ASP A 145 -10.38 -10.43 -16.61
CA ASP A 145 -9.97 -10.87 -17.95
C ASP A 145 -9.16 -9.75 -18.62
N PRO A 146 -7.89 -9.97 -19.00
CA PRO A 146 -7.07 -8.99 -19.71
C PRO A 146 -7.71 -8.48 -21.01
N LYS A 147 -8.52 -9.29 -21.69
CA LYS A 147 -9.22 -8.85 -22.91
C LYS A 147 -10.29 -7.80 -22.64
N THR A 148 -10.86 -7.82 -21.43
CA THR A 148 -11.92 -6.90 -21.03
C THR A 148 -11.37 -5.70 -20.26
N TRP A 149 -10.42 -5.93 -19.36
CA TRP A 149 -9.90 -4.92 -18.42
C TRP A 149 -8.54 -4.37 -18.82
N GLY A 150 -7.89 -4.94 -19.85
CA GLY A 150 -6.55 -4.57 -20.28
C GLY A 150 -5.56 -4.60 -19.12
N VAL A 151 -4.79 -3.52 -19.00
CA VAL A 151 -3.75 -3.30 -18.00
C VAL A 151 -4.27 -3.45 -16.56
N TYR A 152 -5.54 -3.14 -16.30
CA TYR A 152 -6.13 -3.23 -14.97
C TYR A 152 -6.24 -4.67 -14.47
N ALA A 153 -6.28 -5.67 -15.37
CA ALA A 153 -6.22 -7.08 -14.99
C ALA A 153 -4.93 -7.42 -14.21
N ARG A 154 -3.82 -6.76 -14.56
CA ARG A 154 -2.51 -6.96 -13.91
C ARG A 154 -2.30 -6.06 -12.70
N LEU A 155 -2.90 -4.87 -12.72
CA LEU A 155 -2.79 -3.88 -11.65
C LEU A 155 -3.73 -4.18 -10.48
N LEU A 156 -4.74 -5.02 -10.68
CA LEU A 156 -5.66 -5.45 -9.64
C LEU A 156 -4.90 -6.04 -8.44
N GLY A 157 -5.13 -5.47 -7.26
CA GLY A 157 -4.46 -5.85 -6.02
C GLY A 157 -3.08 -5.24 -5.83
N ALA A 158 -2.49 -4.65 -6.87
CA ALA A 158 -1.22 -3.95 -6.75
C ALA A 158 -1.39 -2.63 -6.00
N ARG A 159 -0.38 -2.30 -5.20
CA ARG A 159 -0.20 -1.00 -4.57
C ARG A 159 1.19 -0.48 -4.94
N LEU A 160 1.20 0.58 -5.73
CA LEU A 160 2.40 1.13 -6.36
C LEU A 160 2.67 2.53 -5.82
N ALA A 161 3.94 2.87 -5.69
CA ALA A 161 4.39 4.18 -5.23
C ALA A 161 4.73 5.08 -6.40
N GLY A 162 4.27 6.31 -6.35
CA GLY A 162 4.71 7.39 -7.23
C GLY A 162 5.79 8.24 -6.57
N LYS A 163 6.21 9.30 -7.25
CA LYS A 163 7.10 10.30 -6.67
C LYS A 163 6.39 11.10 -5.57
N ALA A 164 7.17 11.73 -4.68
CA ALA A 164 6.66 12.64 -3.64
C ALA A 164 5.59 12.03 -2.72
N SER A 165 5.78 10.78 -2.29
CA SER A 165 4.87 10.06 -1.38
C SER A 165 3.44 9.89 -1.93
N THR A 166 3.28 9.94 -3.25
CA THR A 166 2.02 9.54 -3.90
C THR A 166 1.98 8.02 -4.01
N GLY A 167 0.78 7.47 -4.01
CA GLY A 167 0.56 6.04 -4.23
C GLY A 167 -0.63 5.84 -5.15
N ILE A 168 -0.73 4.65 -5.71
CA ILE A 168 -1.89 4.24 -6.49
C ILE A 168 -2.18 2.76 -6.23
N SER A 169 -3.46 2.42 -6.12
CA SER A 169 -3.88 1.03 -5.95
C SER A 169 -5.19 0.77 -6.67
N TRP A 170 -5.41 -0.50 -7.02
CA TRP A 170 -6.62 -0.96 -7.67
C TRP A 170 -7.23 -2.13 -6.92
N ARG A 171 -8.54 -2.05 -6.66
CA ARG A 171 -9.28 -3.11 -5.98
C ARG A 171 -10.70 -3.20 -6.48
N TRP A 172 -11.28 -4.40 -6.44
CA TRP A 172 -12.71 -4.54 -6.65
C TRP A 172 -13.50 -3.84 -5.54
N MET A 173 -14.62 -3.25 -5.94
CA MET A 173 -15.72 -2.80 -5.10
C MET A 173 -16.98 -3.66 -5.29
N GLY A 174 -17.01 -4.48 -6.35
CA GLY A 174 -18.05 -5.41 -6.74
C GLY A 174 -17.64 -6.15 -8.02
N ASP A 175 -18.54 -6.98 -8.57
CA ASP A 175 -18.21 -7.94 -9.64
C ASP A 175 -17.62 -7.32 -10.92
N ASN A 176 -17.96 -6.07 -11.24
CA ASN A 176 -17.50 -5.37 -12.44
C ASN A 176 -17.17 -3.90 -12.17
N VAL A 177 -16.79 -3.59 -10.93
CA VAL A 177 -16.50 -2.21 -10.52
C VAL A 177 -15.17 -2.19 -9.77
N MET A 178 -14.16 -1.59 -10.38
CA MET A 178 -12.85 -1.41 -9.81
C MET A 178 -12.68 0.00 -9.26
N LEU A 179 -12.12 0.13 -8.07
CA LEU A 179 -11.71 1.39 -7.48
C LEU A 179 -10.22 1.60 -7.75
N GLN A 180 -9.88 2.71 -8.40
CA GLN A 180 -8.54 3.26 -8.42
C GLN A 180 -8.42 4.30 -7.30
N ASP A 181 -7.52 4.05 -6.36
CA ASP A 181 -7.29 4.92 -5.19
C ASP A 181 -5.88 5.50 -5.27
N ARG A 182 -5.79 6.84 -5.34
CA ARG A 182 -4.53 7.60 -5.41
C ARG A 182 -4.16 8.27 -4.07
N GLY A 183 -4.73 7.78 -2.98
CA GLY A 183 -4.56 8.36 -1.65
C GLY A 183 -5.39 9.64 -1.45
N PHE A 184 -5.13 10.35 -0.36
CA PHE A 184 -5.98 11.46 0.11
C PHE A 184 -5.92 12.73 -0.75
N LEU A 185 -4.88 12.90 -1.57
CA LEU A 185 -4.71 14.10 -2.41
C LEU A 185 -5.59 14.11 -3.66
N TYR A 186 -6.12 12.95 -4.05
CA TYR A 186 -6.87 12.80 -5.29
C TYR A 186 -8.21 12.14 -5.02
N PRO A 187 -9.26 12.49 -5.78
CA PRO A 187 -10.52 11.77 -5.70
C PRO A 187 -10.31 10.32 -6.13
N LYS A 188 -11.02 9.42 -5.47
CA LYS A 188 -11.04 8.01 -5.84
C LYS A 188 -11.84 7.86 -7.13
N MET A 189 -11.34 7.01 -8.02
CA MET A 189 -11.94 6.82 -9.33
C MET A 189 -12.59 5.47 -9.40
N GLN A 190 -13.83 5.44 -9.89
CA GLN A 190 -14.53 4.20 -10.17
C GLN A 190 -14.32 3.85 -11.64
N ILE A 191 -13.99 2.60 -11.92
CA ILE A 191 -13.81 2.04 -13.26
C ILE A 191 -14.78 0.86 -13.41
N ASP A 192 -15.69 0.96 -14.37
CA ASP A 192 -16.70 -0.07 -14.67
C ASP A 192 -16.70 -0.45 -16.15
N LEU A 193 -17.37 -1.56 -16.47
CA LEU A 193 -17.57 -2.01 -17.85
C LEU A 193 -18.65 -1.16 -18.53
N ASP A 194 -18.37 -0.68 -19.74
CA ASP A 194 -19.30 0.13 -20.54
C ASP A 194 -19.93 -0.66 -21.70
N GLY A 195 -19.80 -2.00 -21.68
CA GLY A 195 -20.16 -2.89 -22.79
C GLY A 195 -19.21 -2.78 -23.99
N GLY A 196 -19.30 -3.73 -24.93
CA GLY A 196 -18.57 -3.66 -26.21
C GLY A 196 -17.04 -3.49 -26.12
N ASN A 197 -16.39 -4.13 -25.14
CA ASN A 197 -14.95 -3.97 -24.82
C ASN A 197 -14.54 -2.53 -24.40
N GLY A 198 -15.51 -1.73 -23.96
CA GLY A 198 -15.31 -0.41 -23.39
C GLY A 198 -15.23 -0.43 -21.87
N LEU A 199 -14.47 0.51 -21.32
CA LEU A 199 -14.47 0.83 -19.91
C LEU A 199 -15.06 2.23 -19.71
N ARG A 200 -15.55 2.51 -18.52
CA ARG A 200 -16.01 3.82 -18.10
C ARG A 200 -15.32 4.17 -16.78
N MET A 201 -14.85 5.41 -16.66
CA MET A 201 -14.24 5.89 -15.42
C MET A 201 -14.91 7.17 -14.93
N ILE A 202 -15.25 7.20 -13.64
CA ILE A 202 -15.84 8.35 -12.94
C ILE A 202 -14.78 8.89 -11.99
N SER A 203 -14.32 10.12 -12.21
CA SER A 203 -13.13 10.67 -11.52
C SER A 203 -13.42 11.21 -10.11
N GLY A 204 -14.64 11.04 -9.59
CA GLY A 204 -15.12 11.64 -8.35
C GLY A 204 -15.33 13.15 -8.41
N ARG A 205 -14.94 13.83 -9.50
CA ARG A 205 -15.31 15.23 -9.75
C ARG A 205 -16.71 15.30 -10.38
N PRO A 206 -17.56 16.27 -9.99
CA PRO A 206 -18.92 16.36 -10.52
C PRO A 206 -18.97 16.42 -12.05
N GLY A 207 -19.67 15.46 -12.66
CA GLY A 207 -19.91 15.41 -14.10
C GLY A 207 -18.71 14.96 -14.95
N GLU A 208 -17.56 14.64 -14.34
CA GLU A 208 -16.39 14.18 -15.07
C GLU A 208 -16.43 12.65 -15.27
N VAL A 209 -16.59 12.26 -16.53
CA VAL A 209 -16.67 10.86 -16.97
C VAL A 209 -15.74 10.67 -18.16
N TRP A 210 -14.96 9.60 -18.09
CA TRP A 210 -14.00 9.18 -19.10
C TRP A 210 -14.48 7.89 -19.76
N THR A 211 -14.30 7.80 -21.07
CA THR A 211 -14.54 6.57 -21.84
C THR A 211 -13.21 5.90 -22.12
N GLY A 212 -13.12 4.62 -21.80
CA GLY A 212 -11.93 3.79 -21.93
C GLY A 212 -12.06 2.81 -23.08
N ARG A 213 -10.94 2.58 -23.77
CA ARG A 213 -10.79 1.51 -24.76
C ARG A 213 -9.52 0.73 -24.49
N VAL A 214 -9.65 -0.59 -24.43
CA VAL A 214 -8.51 -1.51 -24.35
C VAL A 214 -7.86 -1.58 -25.72
N ALA A 215 -6.60 -1.19 -25.81
CA ALA A 215 -5.78 -1.28 -27.01
C ALA A 215 -5.25 -2.71 -27.22
N PRO A 216 -4.81 -3.08 -28.43
CA PRO A 216 -4.28 -4.42 -28.72
C PRO A 216 -3.09 -4.85 -27.85
N ASP A 217 -2.32 -3.90 -27.31
CA ASP A 217 -1.21 -4.17 -26.39
C ASP A 217 -1.64 -4.24 -24.92
N GLY A 218 -2.95 -4.29 -24.66
CA GLY A 218 -3.54 -4.35 -23.34
C GLY A 218 -3.58 -3.01 -22.60
N SER A 219 -2.96 -1.94 -23.10
CA SER A 219 -3.10 -0.62 -22.47
C SER A 219 -4.53 -0.10 -22.58
N VAL A 220 -4.92 0.83 -21.69
CA VAL A 220 -6.23 1.49 -21.75
C VAL A 220 -6.05 2.95 -22.09
N VAL A 221 -6.70 3.39 -23.18
CA VAL A 221 -6.79 4.80 -23.55
C VAL A 221 -8.10 5.35 -23.03
N TRP A 222 -8.00 6.39 -22.22
CA TRP A 222 -9.11 7.14 -21.65
C TRP A 222 -9.29 8.45 -22.41
N THR A 223 -10.53 8.79 -22.76
CA THR A 223 -10.89 10.07 -23.36
C THR A 223 -12.09 10.68 -22.64
N ASP A 224 -12.01 11.96 -22.30
CA ASP A 224 -13.11 12.69 -21.69
C ASP A 224 -13.99 13.41 -22.73
N ARG A 225 -15.04 14.11 -22.26
CA ARG A 225 -15.94 14.88 -23.14
C ARG A 225 -15.28 16.10 -23.80
N LYS A 226 -14.13 16.55 -23.31
CA LYS A 226 -13.36 17.67 -23.86
C LYS A 226 -12.26 17.19 -24.83
N HIS A 227 -12.22 15.89 -25.11
CA HIS A 227 -11.19 15.23 -25.92
C HIS A 227 -9.80 15.23 -25.29
N ASP A 228 -9.68 15.50 -23.98
CA ASP A 228 -8.47 15.20 -23.25
C ASP A 228 -8.29 13.69 -23.22
N SER A 229 -7.06 13.22 -23.45
CA SER A 229 -6.77 11.80 -23.54
C SER A 229 -5.57 11.38 -22.72
N LEU A 230 -5.73 10.29 -21.99
CA LEU A 230 -4.72 9.67 -21.16
C LEU A 230 -4.57 8.21 -21.55
N ARG A 231 -3.40 7.63 -21.30
CA ARG A 231 -3.16 6.20 -21.50
C ARG A 231 -2.56 5.58 -20.26
N MET A 232 -3.22 4.56 -19.72
CA MET A 232 -2.68 3.69 -18.69
C MET A 232 -2.00 2.49 -19.34
N ARG A 233 -0.73 2.24 -19.02
CA ARG A 233 0.02 1.07 -19.51
C ARG A 233 0.99 0.54 -18.45
N ILE A 234 1.49 -0.66 -18.68
CA ILE A 234 2.63 -1.22 -17.95
C ILE A 234 3.90 -1.07 -18.79
N ASP A 235 4.98 -0.64 -18.16
CA ASP A 235 6.31 -0.46 -18.74
C ASP A 235 7.34 -1.20 -17.87
N GLY A 236 7.63 -2.45 -18.22
CA GLY A 236 8.39 -3.35 -17.35
C GLY A 236 7.64 -3.62 -16.04
N VAL A 237 8.11 -3.01 -14.95
CA VAL A 237 7.50 -3.11 -13.60
C VAL A 237 6.76 -1.85 -13.18
N ASP A 238 6.72 -0.82 -14.04
CA ASP A 238 6.07 0.45 -13.74
C ASP A 238 4.66 0.48 -14.33
N ALA A 239 3.69 0.99 -13.58
CA ALA A 239 2.44 1.50 -14.16
C ALA A 239 2.67 2.95 -14.58
N VAL A 240 2.30 3.27 -15.82
CA VAL A 240 2.55 4.59 -16.41
C VAL A 240 1.24 5.20 -16.87
N ILE A 241 1.03 6.45 -16.48
CA ILE A 241 -0.03 7.31 -17.01
C ILE A 241 0.64 8.29 -17.98
N ASP A 242 0.35 8.13 -19.26
CA ASP A 242 0.79 9.05 -20.30
C ASP A 242 -0.34 10.02 -20.66
N ARG A 243 0.01 11.25 -20.99
CA ARG A 243 -0.86 12.13 -21.77
C ARG A 243 -0.67 11.84 -23.25
N VAL A 244 -1.77 11.62 -23.97
CA VAL A 244 -1.72 11.19 -25.37
C VAL A 244 -2.51 12.11 -26.30
N THR A 245 -2.08 12.16 -27.55
CA THR A 245 -2.83 12.76 -28.65
C THR A 245 -3.34 11.65 -29.55
N LEU A 246 -4.62 11.72 -29.91
CA LEU A 246 -5.29 10.76 -30.77
C LEU A 246 -5.51 11.34 -32.17
N GLN A 247 -5.35 10.51 -33.18
CA GLN A 247 -5.82 10.75 -34.55
C GLN A 247 -6.59 9.51 -34.98
N ASP A 248 -7.87 9.68 -35.37
CA ASP A 248 -8.76 8.59 -35.76
C ASP A 248 -8.82 7.43 -34.73
N GLY A 249 -8.76 7.80 -33.44
CA GLY A 249 -8.77 6.84 -32.31
C GLY A 249 -7.43 6.16 -32.02
N VAL A 250 -6.38 6.49 -32.77
CA VAL A 250 -5.03 5.91 -32.61
C VAL A 250 -4.11 6.90 -31.91
N VAL A 251 -3.30 6.42 -30.97
CA VAL A 251 -2.27 7.24 -30.30
C VAL A 251 -1.16 7.61 -31.28
N VAL A 252 -1.03 8.91 -31.59
CA VAL A 252 0.02 9.44 -32.48
C VAL A 252 1.13 10.17 -31.74
N LYS A 253 0.88 10.60 -30.50
CA LYS A 253 1.87 11.20 -29.60
C LYS A 253 1.61 10.75 -28.17
N SER A 254 2.67 10.50 -27.42
CA SER A 254 2.61 10.17 -26.00
C SER A 254 3.70 10.91 -25.24
N GLY A 255 3.35 11.47 -24.07
CA GLY A 255 4.28 12.02 -23.10
C GLY A 255 3.97 11.46 -21.72
N SER A 256 4.97 10.86 -21.06
CA SER A 256 4.78 10.30 -19.72
C SER A 256 4.50 11.42 -18.71
N GLU A 257 3.33 11.35 -18.08
CA GLU A 257 2.91 12.33 -17.06
C GLU A 257 3.28 11.80 -15.67
N GLU A 258 2.98 10.53 -15.41
CA GLU A 258 3.22 9.90 -14.11
C GLU A 258 3.72 8.46 -14.24
N ARG A 259 4.57 8.05 -13.28
CA ARG A 259 5.08 6.69 -13.15
C ARG A 259 4.93 6.21 -11.72
N PHE A 260 4.42 4.99 -11.59
CA PHE A 260 4.24 4.31 -10.32
C PHE A 260 4.98 2.97 -10.36
N ARG A 261 5.77 2.70 -9.34
CA ARG A 261 6.62 1.52 -9.24
C ARG A 261 6.20 0.65 -8.06
N GLY A 262 6.36 -0.65 -8.20
CA GLY A 262 6.09 -1.63 -7.16
C GLY A 262 5.92 -3.01 -7.76
N HIS A 263 5.44 -3.95 -6.94
CA HIS A 263 5.16 -5.29 -7.43
C HIS A 263 3.79 -5.35 -8.12
N ILE A 264 3.78 -5.75 -9.39
CA ILE A 264 2.58 -5.94 -10.21
C ILE A 264 2.32 -7.44 -10.37
N GLY A 265 1.05 -7.83 -10.39
CA GLY A 265 0.65 -9.24 -10.55
C GLY A 265 1.21 -9.89 -11.81
N ALA A 266 1.46 -11.20 -11.72
CA ALA A 266 2.00 -12.02 -12.81
C ALA A 266 0.97 -12.43 -13.88
N ALA A 267 -0.27 -11.94 -13.80
CA ALA A 267 -1.30 -12.28 -14.80
C ALA A 267 -0.80 -11.88 -16.22
N PRO A 268 -0.94 -12.74 -17.24
CA PRO A 268 -0.60 -12.38 -18.61
C PRO A 268 -1.52 -11.25 -19.12
N LEU A 269 -1.03 -10.44 -20.07
CA LEU A 269 -1.85 -9.51 -20.87
C LEU A 269 -2.43 -10.23 -22.08
#